data_AF-A0A847BE22-F1
#
_entry.id   AF-A0A847BE22-F1
#
_cell.length_a   1.000
_cell.length_b   1.000
_cell.length_c   1.000
_cell.angle_alpha   90.00
_cell.angle_beta   90.00
_cell.angle_gamma   90.00
#
_symmetry.space_group_name_H-M   'P 1'
#
loop_
_entity.id
_entity.type
_entity.pdbx_description
1 polymer ?
#
loop_
_entity_poly.entity_id
_entity_poly.type
_entity_poly.pdbx_seq_one_letter_code
_entity_poly.pdbx_strand_id
1 'polypeptide(L)'
;DIGCIIRWLDYNDTWLAAEWGHPSDNLGAILAVADHLSQQRITRREAPLVMRDVLEAMIKAHEIQGVLALENAFNRVGLDHVVLVKVASTAVAAKLMGADREQLLSALSHAFVDGQSLRTYRHAPNAGSRKSWAAGDATSRGVRLADIAMRGEMGIPGVLSAPQWGFYDVLYSKTNKDQRLKVEERRRFSISQAYGTYVMENVLFKIAFPAEFHAQTACEAALTLHPQVKTRLDEIAKIVITTHESAIRIISKVGPLANPADRDHCLQYMVAVPLIFGELTAEHYEDEFHAAHPLIDELRDKMEVVEEPRYSREYLEADKRSIANAVQVFFTDGSKTEPVAVEYPIGHRRRRDEGIPLLVEKFNANLATRFAPRRCQEIAALCADGERLASTPVNAFVDLLVS
;
A
#
# COMPACT_ATOMS: atom_id res chain seq x y z
N ASP A 1 -0.75 -0.90 18.25
CA ASP A 1 -1.64 -1.30 17.16
C ASP A 1 -0.79 -1.85 16.03
N ILE A 2 -0.95 -3.13 15.67
CA ILE A 2 -0.18 -3.81 14.62
C ILE A 2 -0.43 -3.15 13.25
N GLY A 3 -1.68 -2.79 12.93
CA GLY A 3 -2.02 -2.18 11.65
C GLY A 3 -1.41 -0.78 11.49
N CYS A 4 -1.29 -0.03 12.58
CA CYS A 4 -0.61 1.27 12.59
C CYS A 4 0.88 1.13 12.27
N ILE A 5 1.61 0.23 12.95
CA ILE A 5 3.07 0.12 12.80
C ILE A 5 3.50 -0.42 11.43
N ILE A 6 2.72 -1.33 10.82
CA ILE A 6 3.07 -1.90 9.51
C ILE A 6 2.84 -0.89 8.37
N ARG A 7 1.91 0.04 8.53
CA ARG A 7 1.59 1.07 7.52
C ARG A 7 2.36 2.37 7.70
N TRP A 8 2.91 2.62 8.89
CA TRP A 8 3.38 3.94 9.31
C TRP A 8 4.32 4.62 8.31
N LEU A 9 5.33 3.88 7.86
CA LEU A 9 6.42 4.34 6.98
C LEU A 9 6.09 4.19 5.48
N ASP A 10 4.87 3.78 5.13
CA ASP A 10 4.48 3.53 3.73
C ASP A 10 5.44 2.55 3.03
N TYR A 11 5.98 1.58 3.77
CA TYR A 11 7.00 0.65 3.28
C TYR A 11 6.52 -0.80 3.20
N ASN A 12 5.21 -1.00 3.36
CA ASN A 12 4.53 -2.28 3.18
C ASN A 12 4.13 -2.50 1.70
N ASP A 13 3.35 -3.56 1.46
CA ASP A 13 2.92 -3.93 0.11
C ASP A 13 2.01 -2.88 -0.53
N THR A 14 1.66 -3.06 -1.81
CA THR A 14 0.76 -2.16 -2.53
C THR A 14 -0.05 -2.92 -3.57
N TRP A 15 -1.31 -2.50 -3.72
CA TRP A 15 -2.19 -2.91 -4.80
C TRP A 15 -2.70 -1.68 -5.54
N LEU A 16 -2.47 -1.65 -6.85
CA LEU A 16 -2.79 -0.52 -7.73
C LEU A 16 -3.88 -0.92 -8.73
N ALA A 17 -5.04 -0.29 -8.64
CA ALA A 17 -6.18 -0.51 -9.52
C ALA A 17 -7.00 0.79 -9.70
N ALA A 18 -8.31 0.71 -9.97
CA ALA A 18 -9.18 1.89 -9.97
C ALA A 18 -9.18 2.59 -8.59
N GLU A 19 -9.05 1.81 -7.53
CA GLU A 19 -8.64 2.26 -6.20
C GLU A 19 -7.22 1.77 -5.86
N TRP A 20 -6.49 2.54 -5.04
CA TRP A 20 -5.18 2.15 -4.53
C TRP A 20 -5.30 1.72 -3.07
N GLY A 21 -4.49 0.77 -2.63
CA GLY A 21 -4.43 0.39 -1.22
C GLY A 21 -3.26 -0.51 -0.88
N HIS A 22 -3.17 -0.87 0.40
CA HIS A 22 -2.13 -1.73 0.93
C HIS A 22 -2.81 -2.91 1.65
N PRO A 23 -3.02 -4.05 0.97
CA PRO A 23 -3.80 -5.13 1.56
C PRO A 23 -3.12 -5.80 2.75
N SER A 24 -1.80 -5.67 2.90
CA SER A 24 -1.10 -6.05 4.14
C SER A 24 -1.59 -5.32 5.39
N ASP A 25 -2.28 -4.17 5.26
CA ASP A 25 -2.88 -3.45 6.40
C ASP A 25 -3.85 -4.33 7.20
N ASN A 26 -4.51 -5.30 6.55
CA ASN A 26 -5.43 -6.24 7.19
C ASN A 26 -4.72 -7.22 8.17
N LEU A 27 -3.38 -7.33 8.11
CA LEU A 27 -2.61 -8.14 9.04
C LEU A 27 -2.81 -7.69 10.49
N GLY A 28 -3.17 -6.42 10.72
CA GLY A 28 -3.51 -5.91 12.04
C GLY A 28 -4.65 -6.69 12.70
N ALA A 29 -5.80 -6.82 12.01
CA ALA A 29 -6.92 -7.63 12.48
C ALA A 29 -6.57 -9.12 12.55
N ILE A 30 -5.94 -9.64 11.49
CA ILE A 30 -5.68 -11.08 11.36
C ILE A 30 -4.78 -11.58 12.49
N LEU A 31 -3.62 -10.93 12.69
CA LEU A 31 -2.63 -11.40 13.66
C LEU A 31 -3.13 -11.19 15.09
N ALA A 32 -3.75 -10.05 15.39
CA ALA A 32 -4.28 -9.78 16.73
C ALA A 32 -5.39 -10.76 17.14
N VAL A 33 -6.33 -11.05 16.22
CA VAL A 33 -7.43 -12.00 16.49
C VAL A 33 -6.88 -13.42 16.58
N ALA A 34 -6.02 -13.84 15.65
CA ALA A 34 -5.50 -15.19 15.63
C ALA A 34 -4.62 -15.51 16.85
N ASP A 35 -3.80 -14.55 17.30
CA ASP A 35 -2.99 -14.67 18.51
C ASP A 35 -3.87 -14.78 19.76
N HIS A 36 -4.80 -13.84 19.96
CA HIS A 36 -5.71 -13.85 21.10
C HIS A 36 -6.52 -15.16 21.18
N LEU A 37 -7.09 -15.61 20.07
CA LEU A 37 -7.84 -16.86 20.02
C LEU A 37 -6.95 -18.07 20.30
N SER A 38 -5.71 -18.09 19.81
CA SER A 38 -4.76 -19.18 20.08
C SER A 38 -4.43 -19.29 21.56
N GLN A 39 -4.15 -18.16 22.21
CA GLN A 39 -3.90 -18.12 23.66
C GLN A 39 -5.14 -18.60 24.44
N GLN A 40 -6.34 -18.13 24.08
CA GLN A 40 -7.60 -18.58 24.69
C GLN A 40 -7.82 -20.08 24.53
N ARG A 41 -7.62 -20.64 23.32
CA ARG A 41 -7.75 -22.07 23.06
C ARG A 41 -6.78 -22.90 23.90
N ILE A 42 -5.53 -22.46 24.02
CA ILE A 42 -4.54 -23.12 24.89
C ILE A 42 -5.03 -23.16 26.35
N THR A 43 -5.56 -22.05 26.88
CA THR A 43 -6.11 -22.05 28.25
C THR A 43 -7.28 -23.02 28.44
N ARG A 44 -8.03 -23.30 27.37
CA ARG A 44 -9.13 -24.26 27.32
C ARG A 44 -8.69 -25.68 26.94
N ARG A 45 -7.39 -25.92 26.76
CA ARG A 45 -6.80 -27.19 26.30
C ARG A 45 -7.26 -27.61 24.89
N GLU A 46 -7.53 -26.63 24.05
CA GLU A 46 -7.84 -26.79 22.62
C GLU A 46 -6.59 -26.48 21.78
N ALA A 47 -6.56 -26.97 20.54
CA ALA A 47 -5.47 -26.67 19.62
C ALA A 47 -5.47 -25.17 19.24
N PRO A 48 -4.32 -24.47 19.31
CA PRO A 48 -4.21 -23.09 18.84
C PRO A 48 -4.42 -23.01 17.33
N LEU A 49 -4.66 -21.79 16.81
CA LEU A 49 -4.52 -21.56 15.37
C LEU A 49 -3.03 -21.66 15.01
N VAL A 50 -2.76 -21.97 13.74
CA VAL A 50 -1.41 -22.02 13.20
C VAL A 50 -1.20 -20.91 12.17
N MET A 51 0.05 -20.60 11.83
CA MET A 51 0.33 -19.54 10.85
C MET A 51 -0.27 -19.82 9.47
N ARG A 52 -0.57 -21.08 9.12
CA ARG A 52 -1.36 -21.40 7.92
C ARG A 52 -2.72 -20.68 7.90
N ASP A 53 -3.40 -20.60 9.05
CA ASP A 53 -4.67 -19.88 9.18
C ASP A 53 -4.49 -18.37 8.93
N VAL A 54 -3.38 -17.81 9.43
CA VAL A 54 -3.00 -16.39 9.20
C VAL A 54 -2.71 -16.14 7.72
N LEU A 55 -1.90 -16.98 7.08
CA LEU A 55 -1.54 -16.85 5.66
C LEU A 55 -2.78 -16.97 4.75
N GLU A 56 -3.68 -17.91 5.04
CA GLU A 56 -4.95 -18.03 4.32
C GLU A 56 -5.87 -16.81 4.53
N ALA A 57 -5.93 -16.28 5.75
CA ALA A 57 -6.70 -15.07 6.04
C ALA A 57 -6.10 -13.86 5.31
N MET A 58 -4.77 -13.76 5.21
CA MET A 58 -4.11 -12.72 4.43
C MET A 58 -4.51 -12.81 2.96
N ILE A 59 -4.45 -14.00 2.35
CA ILE A 59 -4.87 -14.22 0.95
C ILE A 59 -6.33 -13.77 0.74
N LYS A 60 -7.24 -14.19 1.63
CA LYS A 60 -8.67 -13.84 1.53
C LYS A 60 -8.89 -12.33 1.70
N ALA A 61 -8.19 -11.68 2.62
CA ALA A 61 -8.29 -10.23 2.82
C ALA A 61 -7.76 -9.46 1.60
N HIS A 62 -6.64 -9.91 1.03
CA HIS A 62 -6.07 -9.35 -0.20
C HIS A 62 -7.08 -9.46 -1.34
N GLU A 63 -7.70 -10.63 -1.50
CA GLU A 63 -8.64 -10.84 -2.58
C GLU A 63 -9.91 -9.98 -2.43
N ILE A 64 -10.48 -9.89 -1.23
CA ILE A 64 -11.67 -9.06 -0.97
C ILE A 64 -11.37 -7.59 -1.28
N GLN A 65 -10.29 -7.04 -0.71
CA GLN A 65 -9.92 -5.64 -0.91
C GLN A 65 -9.52 -5.38 -2.36
N GLY A 66 -8.67 -6.21 -2.93
CA GLY A 66 -8.06 -5.97 -4.22
C GLY A 66 -9.03 -6.17 -5.38
N VAL A 67 -9.91 -7.18 -5.34
CA VAL A 67 -10.94 -7.39 -6.37
C VAL A 67 -11.98 -6.26 -6.32
N LEU A 68 -12.39 -5.81 -5.13
CA LEU A 68 -13.25 -4.63 -5.02
C LEU A 68 -12.56 -3.38 -5.58
N ALA A 69 -11.26 -3.22 -5.37
CA ALA A 69 -10.50 -2.07 -5.88
C ALA A 69 -10.33 -2.07 -7.42
N LEU A 70 -10.55 -3.19 -8.12
CA LEU A 70 -10.33 -3.30 -9.57
C LEU A 70 -11.10 -2.26 -10.37
N GLU A 71 -12.38 -2.09 -10.06
CA GLU A 71 -13.28 -1.22 -10.83
C GLU A 71 -13.98 -0.16 -9.97
N ASN A 72 -13.78 -0.19 -8.64
CA ASN A 72 -14.52 0.65 -7.70
C ASN A 72 -13.62 1.70 -7.04
N ALA A 73 -13.62 2.91 -7.59
CA ALA A 73 -12.81 4.03 -7.12
C ALA A 73 -13.53 4.86 -6.03
N PHE A 74 -13.19 4.64 -4.77
CA PHE A 74 -13.68 5.43 -3.63
C PHE A 74 -13.05 6.83 -3.60
N ASN A 75 -11.83 6.97 -4.09
CA ASN A 75 -11.16 8.25 -4.28
C ASN A 75 -11.97 9.23 -5.17
N ARG A 76 -12.72 8.70 -6.15
CA ARG A 76 -13.59 9.51 -7.04
C ARG A 76 -14.92 9.94 -6.41
N VAL A 77 -15.27 9.40 -5.26
CA VAL A 77 -16.44 9.81 -4.46
C VAL A 77 -16.06 10.50 -3.16
N GLY A 78 -14.76 10.74 -2.94
CA GLY A 78 -14.23 11.50 -1.80
C GLY A 78 -13.99 10.67 -0.52
N LEU A 79 -14.11 9.35 -0.61
CA LEU A 79 -13.92 8.42 0.51
C LEU A 79 -12.55 7.76 0.47
N ASP A 80 -12.02 7.42 1.65
CA ASP A 80 -10.75 6.72 1.79
C ASP A 80 -10.82 5.24 1.46
N HIS A 81 -9.79 4.73 0.80
CA HIS A 81 -9.65 3.30 0.50
C HIS A 81 -9.71 2.40 1.73
N VAL A 82 -9.49 2.95 2.94
CA VAL A 82 -9.55 2.16 4.19
C VAL A 82 -10.96 1.60 4.47
N VAL A 83 -12.00 2.04 3.76
CA VAL A 83 -13.29 1.31 3.71
C VAL A 83 -13.09 -0.15 3.31
N LEU A 84 -12.21 -0.42 2.34
CA LEU A 84 -11.92 -1.77 1.88
C LEU A 84 -11.09 -2.57 2.90
N VAL A 85 -10.19 -1.92 3.63
CA VAL A 85 -9.48 -2.53 4.77
C VAL A 85 -10.49 -2.93 5.84
N LYS A 86 -11.43 -2.04 6.19
CA LYS A 86 -12.49 -2.34 7.17
C LYS A 86 -13.34 -3.53 6.73
N VAL A 87 -13.80 -3.55 5.47
CA VAL A 87 -14.63 -4.64 4.92
C VAL A 87 -13.88 -5.97 4.91
N ALA A 88 -12.66 -6.00 4.37
CA ALA A 88 -11.84 -7.20 4.29
C ALA A 88 -11.48 -7.73 5.68
N SER A 89 -11.00 -6.85 6.58
CA SER A 89 -10.68 -7.18 7.97
C SER A 89 -11.90 -7.73 8.73
N THR A 90 -13.09 -7.12 8.56
CA THR A 90 -14.32 -7.61 9.19
C THR A 90 -14.64 -9.04 8.76
N ALA A 91 -14.55 -9.32 7.47
CA ALA A 91 -14.87 -10.64 6.92
C ALA A 91 -13.91 -11.73 7.45
N VAL A 92 -12.60 -11.47 7.40
CA VAL A 92 -11.60 -12.46 7.82
C VAL A 92 -11.53 -12.60 9.33
N ALA A 93 -11.73 -11.52 10.10
CA ALA A 93 -11.82 -11.59 11.56
C ALA A 93 -13.04 -12.41 12.00
N ALA A 94 -14.22 -12.16 11.42
CA ALA A 94 -15.41 -12.95 11.71
C ALA A 94 -15.21 -14.44 11.38
N LYS A 95 -14.56 -14.75 10.25
CA LYS A 95 -14.20 -16.14 9.90
C LYS A 95 -13.28 -16.78 10.94
N LEU A 96 -12.22 -16.08 11.37
CA LEU A 96 -11.28 -16.57 12.39
C LEU A 96 -11.98 -16.80 13.74
N MET A 97 -12.97 -15.97 14.08
CA MET A 97 -13.81 -16.11 15.27
C MET A 97 -14.84 -17.26 15.17
N GLY A 98 -14.95 -17.92 14.01
CA GLY A 98 -15.87 -19.04 13.80
C GLY A 98 -17.29 -18.62 13.41
N ALA A 99 -17.47 -17.44 12.81
CA ALA A 99 -18.77 -16.97 12.33
C ALA A 99 -19.42 -17.98 11.37
N ASP A 100 -20.72 -18.23 11.57
CA ASP A 100 -21.55 -18.81 10.54
C ASP A 100 -21.86 -17.80 9.42
N ARG A 101 -22.66 -18.23 8.43
CA ARG A 101 -23.02 -17.38 7.29
C ARG A 101 -23.80 -16.14 7.70
N GLU A 102 -24.75 -16.24 8.62
CA GLU A 102 -25.61 -15.12 9.01
C GLU A 102 -24.85 -14.11 9.87
N GLN A 103 -23.99 -14.59 10.76
CA GLN A 103 -23.06 -13.73 11.52
C GLN A 103 -22.09 -13.00 10.58
N LEU A 104 -21.54 -13.69 9.58
CA LEU A 104 -20.65 -13.07 8.60
C LEU A 104 -21.36 -12.01 7.75
N LEU A 105 -22.59 -12.27 7.30
CA LEU A 105 -23.41 -11.31 6.56
C LEU A 105 -23.78 -10.10 7.43
N SER A 106 -24.13 -10.33 8.70
CA SER A 106 -24.37 -9.26 9.67
C SER A 106 -23.12 -8.37 9.80
N ALA A 107 -21.96 -8.96 10.06
CA ALA A 107 -20.69 -8.24 10.20
C ALA A 107 -20.35 -7.39 8.96
N LEU A 108 -20.47 -7.99 7.76
CA LEU A 108 -20.24 -7.27 6.50
C LEU A 108 -21.22 -6.11 6.31
N SER A 109 -22.50 -6.30 6.65
CA SER A 109 -23.48 -5.22 6.54
C SER A 109 -23.16 -4.06 7.48
N HIS A 110 -22.69 -4.36 8.69
CA HIS A 110 -22.22 -3.36 9.64
C HIS A 110 -20.98 -2.61 9.12
N ALA A 111 -20.06 -3.28 8.42
CA ALA A 111 -18.88 -2.62 7.85
C ALA A 111 -19.24 -1.59 6.77
N PHE A 112 -20.26 -1.86 5.95
CA PHE A 112 -20.73 -0.94 4.92
C PHE A 112 -21.59 0.19 5.47
N VAL A 113 -22.45 -0.05 6.48
CA VAL A 113 -23.27 1.01 7.09
C VAL A 113 -22.44 1.98 7.94
N ASP A 114 -21.27 1.53 8.40
CA ASP A 114 -20.40 2.31 9.28
C ASP A 114 -19.97 3.64 8.63
N GLY A 115 -19.56 4.60 9.46
CA GLY A 115 -18.99 5.85 8.97
C GLY A 115 -17.72 5.59 8.15
N GLN A 116 -17.67 6.10 6.92
CA GLN A 116 -16.50 5.98 6.05
C GLN A 116 -15.70 7.28 6.06
N SER A 117 -14.40 7.19 6.36
CA SER A 117 -13.55 8.37 6.48
C SER A 117 -13.38 9.07 5.13
N LEU A 118 -13.35 10.41 5.16
CA LEU A 118 -12.85 11.21 4.04
C LEU A 118 -11.34 10.98 3.82
N ARG A 119 -10.82 11.47 2.68
CA ARG A 119 -9.38 11.42 2.35
C ARG A 119 -8.61 12.72 2.56
N THR A 120 -9.20 13.72 3.21
CA THR A 120 -8.60 15.07 3.28
C THR A 120 -7.16 15.06 3.80
N TYR A 121 -6.85 14.18 4.75
CA TYR A 121 -5.52 13.99 5.33
C TYR A 121 -4.46 13.39 4.40
N ARG A 122 -4.82 13.05 3.15
CA ARG A 122 -3.89 12.58 2.11
C ARG A 122 -3.60 13.63 1.03
N HIS A 123 -4.25 14.79 1.09
CA HIS A 123 -4.16 15.81 0.05
C HIS A 123 -3.68 17.14 0.63
N ALA A 124 -2.69 17.75 -0.03
CA ALA A 124 -2.27 19.12 0.27
C ALA A 124 -3.45 20.11 0.16
N PRO A 125 -3.48 21.18 0.99
CA PRO A 125 -2.50 21.53 2.03
C PRO A 125 -2.77 20.85 3.39
N ASN A 126 -3.64 19.85 3.45
CA ASN A 126 -4.09 19.20 4.69
C ASN A 126 -3.46 17.81 4.92
N ALA A 127 -2.45 17.45 4.12
CA ALA A 127 -1.76 16.18 4.26
C ALA A 127 -1.16 16.07 5.68
N GLY A 128 -1.31 14.92 6.32
CA GLY A 128 -0.84 14.75 7.69
C GLY A 128 -0.80 13.29 8.14
N SER A 129 -0.34 13.08 9.38
CA SER A 129 -0.01 11.75 9.92
C SER A 129 -1.17 10.76 9.95
N ARG A 130 -2.43 11.22 9.89
CA ARG A 130 -3.59 10.32 9.75
C ARG A 130 -3.48 9.40 8.53
N LYS A 131 -2.78 9.79 7.46
CA LYS A 131 -2.50 8.90 6.32
C LYS A 131 -1.81 7.59 6.72
N SER A 132 -1.01 7.64 7.79
CA SER A 132 -0.14 6.55 8.25
C SER A 132 -0.83 5.60 9.23
N TRP A 133 -1.90 6.03 9.90
CA TRP A 133 -2.62 5.20 10.88
C TRP A 133 -4.10 4.96 10.58
N ALA A 134 -4.68 5.60 9.54
CA ALA A 134 -6.08 5.37 9.14
C ALA A 134 -6.39 3.90 8.81
N ALA A 135 -5.42 3.16 8.27
CA ALA A 135 -5.61 1.74 7.99
C ALA A 135 -5.60 0.88 9.26
N GLY A 136 -4.75 1.23 10.25
CA GLY A 136 -4.77 0.64 11.60
C GLY A 136 -6.12 0.83 12.30
N ASP A 137 -6.65 2.05 12.23
CA ASP A 137 -8.01 2.38 12.73
C ASP A 137 -9.09 1.55 12.03
N ALA A 138 -9.04 1.43 10.69
CA ALA A 138 -10.01 0.66 9.93
C ALA A 138 -9.95 -0.86 10.17
N THR A 139 -8.76 -1.45 10.25
CA THR A 139 -8.59 -2.88 10.53
C THR A 139 -9.03 -3.21 11.96
N SER A 140 -8.71 -2.34 12.93
CA SER A 140 -9.20 -2.42 14.32
C SER A 140 -10.73 -2.34 14.39
N ARG A 141 -11.33 -1.39 13.65
CA ARG A 141 -12.80 -1.30 13.53
C ARG A 141 -13.39 -2.59 12.97
N GLY A 142 -12.75 -3.22 12.00
CA GLY A 142 -13.20 -4.50 11.45
C GLY A 142 -13.25 -5.63 12.50
N VAL A 143 -12.26 -5.71 13.38
CA VAL A 143 -12.28 -6.65 14.53
C VAL A 143 -13.47 -6.37 15.43
N ARG A 144 -13.73 -5.09 15.75
CA ARG A 144 -14.85 -4.71 16.62
C ARG A 144 -16.20 -5.05 16.00
N LEU A 145 -16.38 -4.83 14.70
CA LEU A 145 -17.64 -5.15 14.00
C LEU A 145 -17.87 -6.66 13.91
N ALA A 146 -16.81 -7.45 13.69
CA ALA A 146 -16.88 -8.90 13.78
C ALA A 146 -17.31 -9.36 15.18
N ASP A 147 -16.69 -8.85 16.25
CA ASP A 147 -17.07 -9.17 17.64
C ASP A 147 -18.53 -8.82 17.95
N ILE A 148 -19.05 -7.69 17.45
CA ILE A 148 -20.47 -7.32 17.59
C ILE A 148 -21.38 -8.37 16.94
N ALA A 149 -21.09 -8.77 15.71
CA ALA A 149 -21.89 -9.78 15.01
C ALA A 149 -21.80 -11.16 15.68
N MET A 150 -20.63 -11.54 16.21
CA MET A 150 -20.44 -12.79 16.96
C MET A 150 -21.30 -12.86 18.24
N ARG A 151 -21.70 -11.71 18.78
CA ARG A 151 -22.62 -11.60 19.93
C ARG A 151 -24.10 -11.72 19.54
N GLY A 152 -24.40 -11.93 18.26
CA GLY A 152 -25.75 -12.13 17.75
C GLY A 152 -26.46 -10.85 17.29
N GLU A 153 -25.72 -9.76 17.07
CA GLU A 153 -26.31 -8.53 16.53
C GLU A 153 -26.84 -8.75 15.12
N MET A 154 -28.05 -8.23 14.84
CA MET A 154 -28.69 -8.43 13.55
C MET A 154 -28.01 -7.63 12.43
N GLY A 155 -28.09 -8.14 11.21
CA GLY A 155 -27.56 -7.47 10.03
C GLY A 155 -28.51 -6.44 9.42
N ILE A 156 -28.03 -5.75 8.40
CA ILE A 156 -28.77 -4.76 7.60
C ILE A 156 -28.77 -5.22 6.13
N PRO A 157 -29.67 -6.14 5.73
CA PRO A 157 -29.56 -6.83 4.42
C PRO A 157 -29.54 -5.89 3.21
N GLY A 158 -30.25 -4.77 3.28
CA GLY A 158 -30.35 -3.77 2.22
C GLY A 158 -29.27 -2.67 2.25
N VAL A 159 -28.21 -2.80 3.06
CA VAL A 159 -27.25 -1.71 3.36
C VAL A 159 -26.68 -1.02 2.12
N LEU A 160 -26.46 -1.76 1.02
CA LEU A 160 -25.92 -1.18 -0.21
C LEU A 160 -27.03 -0.52 -1.05
N SER A 161 -28.14 -1.21 -1.25
CA SER A 161 -29.13 -0.93 -2.30
C SER A 161 -30.46 -0.34 -1.82
N ALA A 162 -30.63 -0.13 -0.51
CA ALA A 162 -31.83 0.52 0.01
C ALA A 162 -31.99 1.90 -0.65
N PRO A 163 -33.13 2.20 -1.30
CA PRO A 163 -33.34 3.52 -1.91
C PRO A 163 -33.22 4.62 -0.85
N GLN A 164 -32.66 5.76 -1.24
CA GLN A 164 -32.45 6.96 -0.41
C GLN A 164 -31.42 6.81 0.74
N TRP A 165 -31.30 5.63 1.33
CA TRP A 165 -30.53 5.41 2.57
C TRP A 165 -29.34 4.45 2.42
N GLY A 166 -29.31 3.68 1.33
CA GLY A 166 -28.25 2.72 1.07
C GLY A 166 -26.94 3.37 0.65
N PHE A 167 -25.85 2.64 0.85
CA PHE A 167 -24.49 3.08 0.51
C PHE A 167 -24.38 3.62 -0.91
N TYR A 168 -25.04 2.97 -1.87
CA TYR A 168 -24.98 3.36 -3.27
C TYR A 168 -25.54 4.76 -3.51
N ASP A 169 -26.73 5.05 -3.00
CA ASP A 169 -27.36 6.36 -3.17
C ASP A 169 -26.62 7.46 -2.39
N VAL A 170 -26.22 7.16 -1.15
CA VAL A 170 -25.68 8.17 -0.22
C VAL A 170 -24.20 8.46 -0.48
N LEU A 171 -23.39 7.44 -0.71
CA LEU A 171 -21.93 7.54 -0.68
C LEU A 171 -21.24 7.19 -2.01
N TYR A 172 -21.95 6.57 -2.96
CA TYR A 172 -21.34 6.10 -4.19
C TYR A 172 -21.96 6.67 -5.48
N SER A 173 -23.00 7.49 -5.39
CA SER A 173 -23.76 7.99 -6.54
C SER A 173 -23.18 9.25 -7.19
N LYS A 174 -22.24 9.95 -6.53
CA LYS A 174 -21.76 11.28 -6.92
C LYS A 174 -20.24 11.36 -7.01
N THR A 175 -19.72 12.05 -8.01
CA THR A 175 -18.28 12.32 -8.14
C THR A 175 -17.86 13.52 -7.30
N ASN A 176 -16.74 13.42 -6.58
CA ASN A 176 -16.28 14.49 -5.68
C ASN A 176 -15.76 15.73 -6.40
N LYS A 177 -15.11 15.56 -7.56
CA LYS A 177 -14.45 16.65 -8.30
C LYS A 177 -15.41 17.73 -8.79
N ASP A 178 -16.58 17.34 -9.29
CA ASP A 178 -17.54 18.22 -9.95
C ASP A 178 -18.94 18.13 -9.33
N GLN A 179 -19.11 17.30 -8.31
CA GLN A 179 -20.36 17.13 -7.59
C GLN A 179 -21.51 16.65 -8.51
N ARG A 180 -21.20 15.91 -9.59
CA ARG A 180 -22.21 15.36 -10.51
C ARG A 180 -22.64 13.96 -10.12
N LEU A 181 -23.89 13.62 -10.43
CA LEU A 181 -24.34 12.23 -10.33
C LEU A 181 -23.63 11.38 -11.38
N LYS A 182 -23.18 10.19 -10.97
CA LYS A 182 -22.77 9.14 -11.89
C LYS A 182 -23.97 8.73 -12.76
N VAL A 183 -23.68 8.21 -13.95
CA VAL A 183 -24.67 7.47 -14.74
C VAL A 183 -25.19 6.29 -13.93
N GLU A 184 -26.47 5.97 -14.09
CA GLU A 184 -27.21 5.03 -13.23
C GLU A 184 -26.50 3.68 -13.10
N GLU A 185 -25.97 3.15 -14.19
CA GLU A 185 -25.31 1.84 -14.24
C GLU A 185 -24.01 1.80 -13.41
N ARG A 186 -23.41 2.96 -13.14
CA ARG A 186 -22.17 3.15 -12.38
C ARG A 186 -22.41 3.56 -10.92
N ARG A 187 -23.67 3.63 -10.47
CA ARG A 187 -24.04 3.89 -9.06
C ARG A 187 -23.98 2.65 -8.17
N ARG A 188 -23.45 1.54 -8.67
CA ARG A 188 -23.25 0.27 -7.93
C ARG A 188 -21.83 -0.23 -8.11
N PHE A 189 -21.41 -1.15 -7.25
CA PHE A 189 -20.11 -1.82 -7.46
C PHE A 189 -20.14 -2.71 -8.70
N SER A 190 -19.02 -2.75 -9.40
CA SER A 190 -18.74 -3.67 -10.51
C SER A 190 -17.64 -4.64 -10.09
N ILE A 191 -17.80 -5.91 -10.43
CA ILE A 191 -16.89 -6.99 -10.06
C ILE A 191 -16.48 -7.70 -11.34
N SER A 192 -15.26 -7.44 -11.81
CA SER A 192 -14.75 -7.96 -13.10
C SER A 192 -14.28 -9.42 -13.05
N GLN A 193 -14.08 -9.97 -11.85
CA GLN A 193 -13.62 -11.34 -11.65
C GLN A 193 -14.12 -11.93 -10.33
N ALA A 194 -14.21 -13.26 -10.27
CA ALA A 194 -14.48 -13.96 -9.03
C ALA A 194 -13.31 -13.83 -8.04
N TYR A 195 -13.61 -13.96 -6.74
CA TYR A 195 -12.59 -14.02 -5.70
C TYR A 195 -11.82 -15.35 -5.78
N GLY A 196 -10.50 -15.30 -5.92
CA GLY A 196 -9.57 -16.42 -5.83
C GLY A 196 -8.34 -16.04 -5.01
N THR A 197 -7.17 -16.06 -5.65
CA THR A 197 -5.85 -15.73 -5.05
C THR A 197 -5.07 -14.71 -5.88
N TYR A 198 -5.72 -14.09 -6.86
CA TYR A 198 -5.10 -13.24 -7.87
C TYR A 198 -4.35 -12.05 -7.26
N VAL A 199 -4.93 -11.41 -6.24
CA VAL A 199 -4.35 -10.20 -5.66
C VAL A 199 -3.05 -10.53 -4.93
N MET A 200 -3.01 -11.60 -4.14
CA MET A 200 -1.79 -12.02 -3.44
C MET A 200 -0.68 -12.41 -4.43
N GLU A 201 -1.02 -13.12 -5.50
CA GLU A 201 -0.07 -13.52 -6.53
C GLU A 201 0.55 -12.34 -7.28
N ASN A 202 -0.18 -11.23 -7.40
CA ASN A 202 0.21 -10.05 -8.16
C ASN A 202 0.49 -8.82 -7.29
N VAL A 203 0.55 -8.97 -5.97
CA VAL A 203 0.81 -7.87 -5.03
C VAL A 203 2.18 -7.24 -5.31
N LEU A 204 2.35 -5.95 -5.01
CA LEU A 204 3.59 -5.24 -5.25
C LEU A 204 4.34 -5.03 -3.92
N PHE A 205 5.65 -5.28 -3.89
CA PHE A 205 6.48 -5.06 -2.70
C PHE A 205 7.36 -3.83 -2.86
N LYS A 206 7.35 -2.89 -1.90
CA LYS A 206 8.37 -1.84 -1.85
C LYS A 206 9.64 -2.41 -1.26
N ILE A 207 10.60 -2.81 -2.10
CA ILE A 207 11.79 -3.53 -1.63
C ILE A 207 12.96 -2.58 -1.36
N ALA A 208 13.26 -1.70 -2.31
CA ALA A 208 14.49 -0.91 -2.27
C ALA A 208 14.32 0.46 -1.61
N PHE A 209 13.17 1.13 -1.80
CA PHE A 209 12.98 2.51 -1.34
C PHE A 209 11.66 2.70 -0.58
N PRO A 210 11.65 3.47 0.52
CA PRO A 210 10.42 3.96 1.16
C PRO A 210 9.84 5.13 0.36
N ALA A 211 9.40 4.84 -0.87
CA ALA A 211 8.87 5.81 -1.82
C ALA A 211 7.41 5.47 -2.18
N GLU A 212 6.61 6.47 -2.56
CA GLU A 212 5.30 6.23 -3.17
C GLU A 212 5.46 5.32 -4.40
N PHE A 213 4.53 4.38 -4.59
CA PHE A 213 4.77 3.24 -5.47
C PHE A 213 4.97 3.65 -6.94
N HIS A 214 4.29 4.70 -7.40
CA HIS A 214 4.40 5.18 -8.77
C HIS A 214 5.78 5.81 -9.09
N ALA A 215 6.60 6.10 -8.07
CA ALA A 215 7.96 6.61 -8.23
C ALA A 215 9.05 5.53 -8.15
N GLN A 216 8.73 4.28 -7.77
CA GLN A 216 9.74 3.25 -7.50
C GLN A 216 10.69 3.03 -8.69
N THR A 217 10.16 2.90 -9.91
CA THR A 217 10.96 2.74 -11.12
C THR A 217 11.70 4.01 -11.54
N ALA A 218 11.19 5.19 -11.18
CA ALA A 218 11.92 6.45 -11.38
C ALA A 218 13.13 6.55 -10.45
N CYS A 219 13.01 6.04 -9.20
CA CYS A 219 14.13 5.93 -8.27
C CYS A 219 15.18 4.94 -8.79
N GLU A 220 14.77 3.77 -9.31
CA GLU A 220 15.68 2.79 -9.92
C GLU A 220 16.44 3.40 -11.12
N ALA A 221 15.74 4.14 -11.98
CA ALA A 221 16.36 4.83 -13.12
C ALA A 221 17.34 5.92 -12.66
N ALA A 222 16.97 6.72 -11.65
CA ALA A 222 17.82 7.74 -11.05
C ALA A 222 19.12 7.15 -10.47
N LEU A 223 19.03 6.02 -9.75
CA LEU A 223 20.21 5.32 -9.22
C LEU A 223 21.12 4.78 -10.31
N THR A 224 20.54 4.26 -11.39
CA THR A 224 21.31 3.78 -12.55
C THR A 224 22.07 4.94 -13.21
N LEU A 225 21.49 6.14 -13.19
CA LEU A 225 22.09 7.36 -13.74
C LEU A 225 23.09 8.02 -12.79
N HIS A 226 22.99 7.80 -11.47
CA HIS A 226 23.83 8.44 -10.46
C HIS A 226 25.34 8.42 -10.81
N PRO A 227 25.96 7.27 -11.18
CA PRO A 227 27.39 7.24 -11.54
C PRO A 227 27.77 8.13 -12.72
N GLN A 228 26.82 8.43 -13.62
CA GLN A 228 27.03 9.26 -14.81
C GLN A 228 26.88 10.76 -14.51
N VAL A 229 26.15 11.13 -13.46
CA VAL A 229 25.81 12.53 -13.16
C VAL A 229 26.52 13.09 -11.93
N LYS A 230 26.95 12.24 -10.98
CA LYS A 230 27.44 12.67 -9.65
C LYS A 230 28.60 13.66 -9.66
N THR A 231 29.42 13.66 -10.71
CA THR A 231 30.59 14.55 -10.84
C THR A 231 30.30 15.84 -11.62
N ARG A 232 29.06 16.05 -12.08
CA ARG A 232 28.66 17.17 -12.94
C ARG A 232 27.19 17.57 -12.74
N LEU A 233 26.75 17.57 -11.48
CA LEU A 233 25.38 17.92 -11.11
C LEU A 233 25.06 19.40 -11.43
N ASP A 234 26.05 20.28 -11.31
CA ASP A 234 26.00 21.70 -11.65
C ASP A 234 25.88 21.95 -13.17
N GLU A 235 26.37 21.01 -13.99
CA GLU A 235 26.24 21.06 -15.46
C GLU A 235 24.87 20.57 -15.95
N ILE A 236 23.97 20.12 -15.08
CA ILE A 236 22.63 19.67 -15.50
C ILE A 236 21.81 20.86 -15.95
N ALA A 237 21.36 20.83 -17.21
CA ALA A 237 20.47 21.83 -17.80
C ALA A 237 18.99 21.43 -17.68
N LYS A 238 18.70 20.14 -17.87
CA LYS A 238 17.33 19.62 -17.89
C LYS A 238 17.29 18.14 -17.51
N ILE A 239 16.21 17.73 -16.85
CA ILE A 239 15.90 16.32 -16.57
C ILE A 239 14.52 16.04 -17.14
N VAL A 240 14.38 15.01 -17.96
CA VAL A 240 13.07 14.56 -18.48
C VAL A 240 12.68 13.28 -17.75
N ILE A 241 11.48 13.28 -17.18
CA ILE A 241 10.86 12.13 -16.53
C ILE A 241 9.64 11.72 -17.34
N THR A 242 9.76 10.65 -18.12
CA THR A 242 8.65 10.06 -18.86
C THR A 242 7.92 9.06 -17.97
N THR A 243 6.61 9.20 -17.81
CA THR A 243 5.82 8.46 -16.82
C THR A 243 4.39 8.18 -17.31
N HIS A 244 3.54 7.62 -16.46
CA HIS A 244 2.13 7.33 -16.74
C HIS A 244 1.15 8.30 -16.03
N GLU A 245 -0.09 8.38 -16.52
CA GLU A 245 -1.14 9.32 -16.04
C GLU A 245 -1.31 9.32 -14.51
N SER A 246 -1.29 8.14 -13.90
CA SER A 246 -1.49 8.03 -12.44
C SER A 246 -0.33 8.65 -11.64
N ALA A 247 0.93 8.56 -12.09
CA ALA A 247 2.04 9.23 -11.39
C ALA A 247 1.88 10.75 -11.47
N ILE A 248 1.51 11.27 -12.64
CA ILE A 248 1.28 12.70 -12.86
C ILE A 248 0.19 13.21 -11.92
N ARG A 249 -0.94 12.50 -11.85
CA ARG A 249 -2.08 12.90 -11.03
C ARG A 249 -1.80 12.86 -9.52
N ILE A 250 -0.94 11.94 -9.06
CA ILE A 250 -0.80 11.61 -7.64
C ILE A 250 0.42 12.29 -7.02
N ILE A 251 1.56 12.22 -7.72
CA ILE A 251 2.86 12.54 -7.14
C ILE A 251 3.66 13.56 -7.94
N SER A 252 3.19 14.06 -9.09
CA SER A 252 3.87 15.20 -9.73
C SER A 252 3.56 16.49 -8.96
N LYS A 253 4.56 17.06 -8.29
CA LYS A 253 4.42 18.27 -7.47
C LYS A 253 5.49 19.29 -7.83
N VAL A 254 5.06 20.55 -7.97
CA VAL A 254 5.93 21.71 -8.22
C VAL A 254 5.86 22.67 -7.03
N GLY A 255 6.91 23.48 -6.85
CA GLY A 255 6.98 24.46 -5.76
C GLY A 255 7.44 23.88 -4.42
N PRO A 256 7.24 24.61 -3.30
CA PRO A 256 7.79 24.24 -2.01
C PRO A 256 7.15 22.97 -1.43
N LEU A 257 7.94 22.17 -0.72
CA LEU A 257 7.51 20.95 -0.03
C LEU A 257 7.64 21.15 1.49
N ALA A 258 6.50 21.26 2.19
CA ALA A 258 6.44 21.79 3.54
C ALA A 258 6.69 20.75 4.66
N ASN A 259 6.62 19.46 4.34
CA ASN A 259 6.74 18.39 5.33
C ASN A 259 7.19 17.07 4.65
N PRO A 260 7.61 16.05 5.42
CA PRO A 260 8.03 14.77 4.86
C PRO A 260 6.97 14.08 3.99
N ALA A 261 5.67 14.23 4.33
CA ALA A 261 4.58 13.65 3.54
C ALA A 261 4.36 14.36 2.20
N ASP A 262 4.87 15.58 2.04
CA ASP A 262 4.91 16.24 0.74
C ASP A 262 6.01 15.70 -0.15
N ARG A 263 7.18 15.41 0.44
CA ARG A 263 8.39 14.92 -0.24
C ARG A 263 8.27 13.45 -0.65
N ASP A 264 7.76 12.59 0.23
CA ASP A 264 7.51 11.17 -0.08
C ASP A 264 6.41 10.95 -1.14
N HIS A 265 5.66 12.01 -1.50
CA HIS A 265 4.67 12.06 -2.58
C HIS A 265 5.03 13.11 -3.65
N CYS A 266 6.33 13.38 -3.87
CA CYS A 266 6.83 14.22 -4.96
C CYS A 266 7.76 13.40 -5.86
N LEU A 267 7.32 13.07 -7.08
CA LEU A 267 8.09 12.35 -8.10
C LEU A 267 9.45 13.02 -8.34
N GLN A 268 9.44 14.35 -8.47
CA GLN A 268 10.63 15.15 -8.71
C GLN A 268 11.64 15.02 -7.55
N TYR A 269 11.15 15.05 -6.30
CA TYR A 269 12.00 14.88 -5.11
C TYR A 269 12.62 13.48 -5.07
N MET A 270 11.80 12.45 -5.29
CA MET A 270 12.21 11.05 -5.29
C MET A 270 13.14 10.68 -6.45
N VAL A 271 13.23 11.51 -7.50
CA VAL A 271 14.24 11.39 -8.57
C VAL A 271 15.50 12.20 -8.25
N ALA A 272 15.34 13.42 -7.71
CA ALA A 272 16.48 14.31 -7.43
C ALA A 272 17.44 13.72 -6.39
N VAL A 273 16.91 13.18 -5.29
CA VAL A 273 17.72 12.64 -4.19
C VAL A 273 18.61 11.47 -4.66
N PRO A 274 18.10 10.38 -5.28
CA PRO A 274 18.97 9.31 -5.76
C PRO A 274 19.93 9.74 -6.88
N LEU A 275 19.58 10.73 -7.72
CA LEU A 275 20.54 11.28 -8.69
C LEU A 275 21.75 11.93 -7.98
N ILE A 276 21.50 12.69 -6.91
CA ILE A 276 22.54 13.40 -6.15
C ILE A 276 23.34 12.43 -5.28
N PHE A 277 22.68 11.61 -4.48
CA PHE A 277 23.30 10.86 -3.39
C PHE A 277 23.54 9.38 -3.69
N GLY A 278 22.90 8.82 -4.73
CA GLY A 278 23.02 7.40 -5.03
C GLY A 278 22.26 6.48 -4.07
N GLU A 279 21.31 7.03 -3.30
CA GLU A 279 20.42 6.30 -2.39
C GLU A 279 19.13 7.09 -2.08
N LEU A 280 18.11 6.40 -1.55
CA LEU A 280 16.88 7.01 -1.05
C LEU A 280 16.39 6.26 0.21
N THR A 281 16.53 6.89 1.37
CA THR A 281 16.10 6.37 2.68
C THR A 281 14.98 7.23 3.28
N ALA A 282 14.44 6.84 4.44
CA ALA A 282 13.36 7.59 5.09
C ALA A 282 13.85 8.94 5.61
N GLU A 283 15.09 9.00 6.07
CA GLU A 283 15.75 10.19 6.62
C GLU A 283 15.89 11.30 5.57
N HIS A 284 15.95 10.93 4.27
CA HIS A 284 16.00 11.91 3.19
C HIS A 284 14.72 12.75 3.06
N TYR A 285 13.61 12.37 3.68
CA TYR A 285 12.39 13.18 3.66
C TYR A 285 12.30 14.17 4.82
N GLU A 286 13.22 14.11 5.79
CA GLU A 286 13.18 14.98 6.96
C GLU A 286 13.50 16.44 6.63
N ASP A 287 12.94 17.36 7.40
CA ASP A 287 13.06 18.81 7.16
C ASP A 287 14.52 19.27 7.20
N GLU A 288 15.31 18.74 8.14
CA GLU A 288 16.73 19.07 8.29
C GLU A 288 17.57 18.62 7.08
N PHE A 289 17.31 17.41 6.56
CA PHE A 289 17.99 16.91 5.38
C PHE A 289 17.68 17.78 4.17
N HIS A 290 16.41 18.13 3.95
CA HIS A 290 16.04 18.98 2.82
C HIS A 290 16.65 20.38 2.91
N ALA A 291 16.60 21.01 4.08
CA ALA A 291 17.13 22.36 4.30
C ALA A 291 18.66 22.43 4.08
N ALA A 292 19.38 21.34 4.34
CA ALA A 292 20.83 21.28 4.16
C ALA A 292 21.29 21.11 2.70
N HIS A 293 20.38 20.73 1.78
CA HIS A 293 20.73 20.34 0.42
C HIS A 293 19.92 21.11 -0.66
N PRO A 294 20.21 22.41 -0.87
CA PRO A 294 19.46 23.27 -1.81
C PRO A 294 19.48 22.77 -3.27
N LEU A 295 20.52 22.01 -3.64
CA LEU A 295 20.64 21.39 -4.96
C LEU A 295 19.44 20.50 -5.33
N ILE A 296 18.75 19.92 -4.33
CA ILE A 296 17.54 19.13 -4.57
C ILE A 296 16.49 19.98 -5.29
N ASP A 297 16.22 21.18 -4.79
CA ASP A 297 15.23 22.09 -5.37
C ASP A 297 15.69 22.63 -6.72
N GLU A 298 16.97 22.95 -6.86
CA GLU A 298 17.55 23.39 -8.15
C GLU A 298 17.39 22.33 -9.25
N LEU A 299 17.55 21.03 -8.93
CA LEU A 299 17.31 19.96 -9.89
C LEU A 299 15.82 19.75 -10.16
N ARG A 300 14.96 19.87 -9.15
CA ARG A 300 13.50 19.75 -9.31
C ARG A 300 12.97 20.81 -10.28
N ASP A 301 13.48 22.04 -10.22
CA ASP A 301 13.09 23.13 -11.12
C ASP A 301 13.50 22.89 -12.59
N LYS A 302 14.44 21.96 -12.83
CA LYS A 302 14.89 21.54 -14.15
C LYS A 302 14.15 20.30 -14.68
N MET A 303 13.17 19.77 -13.94
CA MET A 303 12.46 18.53 -14.30
C MET A 303 11.20 18.79 -15.15
N GLU A 304 11.15 18.18 -16.32
CA GLU A 304 9.96 18.09 -17.18
C GLU A 304 9.33 16.70 -17.03
N VAL A 305 8.08 16.63 -16.55
CA VAL A 305 7.32 15.38 -16.43
C VAL A 305 6.43 15.20 -17.66
N VAL A 306 6.62 14.10 -18.39
CA VAL A 306 5.94 13.82 -19.66
C VAL A 306 5.15 12.53 -19.55
N GLU A 307 3.90 12.53 -20.01
CA GLU A 307 3.10 11.30 -20.12
C GLU A 307 3.51 10.49 -21.36
N GLU A 308 3.75 9.19 -21.20
CA GLU A 308 3.81 8.21 -22.29
C GLU A 308 2.49 7.42 -22.35
N PRO A 309 1.67 7.59 -23.40
CA PRO A 309 0.38 6.91 -23.51
C PRO A 309 0.45 5.38 -23.40
N ARG A 310 1.55 4.75 -23.80
CA ARG A 310 1.76 3.30 -23.60
C ARG A 310 1.87 2.96 -22.12
N TYR A 311 2.68 3.68 -21.34
CA TYR A 311 2.82 3.45 -19.91
C TYR A 311 1.48 3.59 -19.17
N SER A 312 0.66 4.58 -19.56
CA SER A 312 -0.69 4.77 -19.01
C SER A 312 -1.64 3.59 -19.32
N ARG A 313 -1.58 3.00 -20.53
CA ARG A 313 -2.40 1.83 -20.88
C ARG A 313 -1.93 0.57 -20.16
N GLU A 314 -0.63 0.29 -20.20
CA GLU A 314 -0.04 -0.93 -19.63
C GLU A 314 -0.12 -1.00 -18.10
N TYR A 315 -0.27 0.16 -17.44
CA TYR A 315 -0.62 0.26 -16.02
C TYR A 315 -1.98 -0.39 -15.69
N LEU A 316 -2.96 -0.33 -16.59
CA LEU A 316 -4.31 -0.88 -16.39
C LEU A 316 -4.51 -2.28 -16.99
N GLU A 317 -3.65 -2.70 -17.92
CA GLU A 317 -3.70 -4.01 -18.56
C GLU A 317 -3.41 -5.12 -17.54
N ALA A 318 -4.38 -6.03 -17.34
CA ALA A 318 -4.33 -7.04 -16.27
C ALA A 318 -3.18 -8.04 -16.39
N ASP A 319 -2.67 -8.27 -17.59
CA ASP A 319 -1.52 -9.13 -17.89
C ASP A 319 -0.17 -8.41 -17.72
N LYS A 320 -0.16 -7.07 -17.64
CA LYS A 320 1.06 -6.27 -17.47
C LYS A 320 1.16 -5.66 -16.08
N ARG A 321 0.25 -4.72 -15.76
CA ARG A 321 0.27 -3.88 -14.55
C ARG A 321 1.62 -3.17 -14.35
N SER A 322 2.17 -2.60 -15.43
CA SER A 322 3.45 -1.90 -15.37
C SER A 322 3.36 -0.62 -14.53
N ILE A 323 4.46 -0.22 -13.89
CA ILE A 323 4.59 1.06 -13.19
C ILE A 323 5.81 1.74 -13.79
N ALA A 324 5.69 2.11 -15.06
CA ALA A 324 6.83 2.47 -15.88
C ALA A 324 7.25 3.93 -15.72
N ASN A 325 8.55 4.15 -15.59
CA ASN A 325 9.18 5.47 -15.68
C ASN A 325 10.45 5.38 -16.52
N ALA A 326 10.80 6.47 -17.20
CA ALA A 326 12.10 6.66 -17.81
C ALA A 326 12.69 8.02 -17.39
N VAL A 327 13.98 8.05 -17.09
CA VAL A 327 14.70 9.27 -16.70
C VAL A 327 15.83 9.52 -17.70
N GLN A 328 15.97 10.77 -18.13
CA GLN A 328 17.07 11.22 -18.99
C GLN A 328 17.59 12.58 -18.52
N VAL A 329 18.91 12.75 -18.49
CA VAL A 329 19.57 13.98 -18.06
C VAL A 329 20.27 14.64 -19.24
N PHE A 330 20.05 15.95 -19.40
CA PHE A 330 20.65 16.80 -20.43
C PHE A 330 21.57 17.83 -19.77
N PHE A 331 22.77 17.99 -20.32
CA PHE A 331 23.81 18.86 -19.78
C PHE A 331 23.88 20.19 -20.54
N THR A 332 24.48 21.21 -19.91
CA THR A 332 24.65 22.57 -20.47
C THR A 332 25.57 22.61 -21.70
N ASP A 333 26.45 21.62 -21.86
CA ASP A 333 27.31 21.45 -23.05
C ASP A 333 26.58 20.86 -24.27
N GLY A 334 25.29 20.53 -24.12
CA GLY A 334 24.44 19.92 -25.16
C GLY A 334 24.49 18.39 -25.22
N SER A 335 25.36 17.74 -24.44
CA SER A 335 25.37 16.28 -24.29
C SER A 335 24.21 15.79 -23.40
N LYS A 336 23.95 14.48 -23.42
CA LYS A 336 22.89 13.85 -22.63
C LYS A 336 23.21 12.40 -22.30
N THR A 337 22.60 11.88 -21.25
CA THR A 337 22.60 10.44 -20.96
C THR A 337 21.67 9.71 -21.93
N GLU A 338 21.85 8.40 -22.10
CA GLU A 338 20.77 7.57 -22.65
C GLU A 338 19.57 7.57 -21.69
N PRO A 339 18.33 7.45 -22.21
CA PRO A 339 17.16 7.33 -21.35
C PRO A 339 17.18 5.96 -20.65
N VAL A 340 17.14 5.96 -19.32
CA VAL A 340 17.02 4.73 -18.53
C VAL A 340 15.55 4.50 -18.24
N ALA A 341 14.95 3.52 -18.94
CA ALA A 341 13.56 3.12 -18.75
C ALA A 341 13.46 1.87 -17.87
N VAL A 342 12.63 1.92 -16.83
CA VAL A 342 12.30 0.79 -15.96
C VAL A 342 10.79 0.62 -15.95
N GLU A 343 10.29 -0.47 -16.53
CA GLU A 343 8.85 -0.69 -16.68
C GLU A 343 8.21 -1.41 -15.48
N TYR A 344 8.99 -2.30 -14.85
CA TYR A 344 8.55 -3.10 -13.72
C TYR A 344 9.48 -2.84 -12.54
N PRO A 345 8.96 -2.32 -11.42
CA PRO A 345 9.78 -2.15 -10.23
C PRO A 345 10.26 -3.51 -9.73
N ILE A 346 11.38 -3.52 -9.01
CA ILE A 346 11.93 -4.74 -8.41
C ILE A 346 10.90 -5.52 -7.56
N GLY A 347 9.93 -4.79 -7.01
CA GLY A 347 8.78 -5.27 -6.27
C GLY A 347 7.67 -5.97 -7.06
N HIS A 348 7.76 -6.00 -8.39
CA HIS A 348 6.72 -6.51 -9.27
C HIS A 348 6.78 -8.04 -9.41
N ARG A 349 5.64 -8.70 -9.67
CA ARG A 349 5.56 -10.16 -9.87
C ARG A 349 6.57 -10.68 -10.90
N ARG A 350 6.78 -9.92 -11.98
CA ARG A 350 7.70 -10.26 -13.08
C ARG A 350 9.18 -10.26 -12.69
N ARG A 351 9.55 -9.68 -11.55
CA ARG A 351 10.94 -9.58 -11.06
C ARG A 351 11.14 -10.30 -9.73
N ARG A 352 10.29 -11.27 -9.37
CA ARG A 352 10.37 -11.98 -8.08
C ARG A 352 11.71 -12.69 -7.86
N ASP A 353 12.30 -13.26 -8.91
CA ASP A 353 13.60 -13.94 -8.80
C ASP A 353 14.71 -12.98 -8.36
N GLU A 354 14.63 -11.72 -8.78
CA GLU A 354 15.56 -10.66 -8.42
C GLU A 354 15.16 -9.99 -7.08
N GLY A 355 13.86 -9.79 -6.87
CA GLY A 355 13.34 -9.03 -5.73
C GLY A 355 13.24 -9.81 -4.42
N ILE A 356 12.95 -11.12 -4.44
CA ILE A 356 12.79 -11.90 -3.20
C ILE A 356 14.07 -11.93 -2.36
N PRO A 357 15.28 -12.14 -2.92
CA PRO A 357 16.53 -12.01 -2.16
C PRO A 357 16.64 -10.65 -1.44
N LEU A 358 16.37 -9.56 -2.16
CA LEU A 358 16.41 -8.20 -1.62
C LEU A 358 15.30 -7.94 -0.57
N LEU A 359 14.13 -8.57 -0.71
CA LEU A 359 13.07 -8.53 0.29
C LEU A 359 13.49 -9.22 1.59
N VAL A 360 14.22 -10.33 1.50
CA VAL A 360 14.79 -11.04 2.65
C VAL A 360 15.88 -10.20 3.32
N GLU A 361 16.75 -9.54 2.53
CA GLU A 361 17.74 -8.59 3.06
C GLU A 361 17.06 -7.44 3.81
N LYS A 362 16.04 -6.81 3.20
CA LYS A 362 15.22 -5.79 3.85
C LYS A 362 14.62 -6.29 5.16
N PHE A 363 14.04 -7.49 5.17
CA PHE A 363 13.45 -8.08 6.37
C PHE A 363 14.49 -8.24 7.49
N ASN A 364 15.66 -8.80 7.16
CA ASN A 364 16.75 -8.99 8.12
C ASN A 364 17.30 -7.66 8.66
N ALA A 365 17.47 -6.66 7.80
CA ALA A 365 17.88 -5.32 8.20
C ALA A 365 16.87 -4.71 9.17
N ASN A 366 15.57 -4.82 8.88
CA ASN A 366 14.51 -4.32 9.76
C ASN A 366 14.50 -5.04 11.11
N LEU A 367 14.67 -6.38 11.15
CA LEU A 367 14.79 -7.12 12.41
C LEU A 367 15.95 -6.61 13.27
N ALA A 368 17.11 -6.35 12.66
CA ALA A 368 18.30 -5.88 13.35
C ALA A 368 18.15 -4.49 14.00
N THR A 369 17.18 -3.68 13.56
CA THR A 369 16.86 -2.40 14.22
C THR A 369 16.17 -2.56 15.58
N ARG A 370 15.65 -3.76 15.89
CA ARG A 370 14.83 -4.00 17.09
C ARG A 370 15.30 -5.16 17.97
N PHE A 371 15.82 -6.23 17.38
CA PHE A 371 16.16 -7.45 18.11
C PHE A 371 17.66 -7.70 18.17
N ALA A 372 18.10 -8.38 19.24
CA ALA A 372 19.47 -8.84 19.34
C ALA A 372 19.78 -9.90 18.27
N PRO A 373 21.05 -10.06 17.82
CA PRO A 373 21.41 -10.92 16.69
C PRO A 373 20.88 -12.35 16.77
N ARG A 374 20.92 -12.96 17.96
CA ARG A 374 20.37 -14.31 18.18
C ARG A 374 18.88 -14.39 17.87
N ARG A 375 18.09 -13.42 18.33
CA ARG A 375 16.65 -13.39 18.10
C ARG A 375 16.33 -13.10 16.62
N CYS A 376 17.11 -12.25 15.96
CA CYS A 376 17.00 -12.05 14.50
C CYS A 376 17.19 -13.35 13.74
N GLN A 377 18.22 -14.13 14.09
CA GLN A 377 18.49 -15.44 13.46
C GLN A 377 17.36 -16.44 13.70
N GLU A 378 16.83 -16.51 14.93
CA GLU A 378 15.71 -17.39 15.28
C GLU A 378 14.45 -17.06 14.45
N ILE A 379 14.10 -15.77 14.33
CA ILE A 379 12.95 -15.31 13.53
C ILE A 379 13.19 -15.59 12.04
N ALA A 380 14.35 -15.18 11.51
CA ALA A 380 14.67 -15.34 10.09
C ALA A 380 14.70 -16.82 9.66
N ALA A 381 15.27 -17.70 10.49
CA ALA A 381 15.31 -19.13 10.23
C ALA A 381 13.92 -19.77 10.21
N LEU A 382 13.01 -19.31 11.08
CA LEU A 382 11.61 -19.77 11.05
C LEU A 382 10.89 -19.27 9.79
N CYS A 383 11.03 -17.99 9.44
CA CYS A 383 10.37 -17.41 8.27
C CYS A 383 10.89 -17.93 6.93
N ALA A 384 12.12 -18.45 6.89
CA ALA A 384 12.71 -19.05 5.68
C ALA A 384 12.19 -20.47 5.38
N ASP A 385 11.62 -21.17 6.36
CA ASP A 385 11.06 -22.52 6.20
C ASP A 385 9.53 -22.45 6.15
N GLY A 386 8.97 -22.50 4.95
CA GLY A 386 7.53 -22.31 4.71
C GLY A 386 6.64 -23.33 5.41
N GLU A 387 7.03 -24.62 5.46
CA GLU A 387 6.21 -25.66 6.10
C GLU A 387 6.32 -25.58 7.63
N ARG A 388 7.52 -25.31 8.15
CA ARG A 388 7.71 -25.07 9.58
C ARG A 388 6.96 -23.82 10.04
N LEU A 389 7.05 -22.72 9.28
CA LEU A 389 6.28 -21.51 9.57
C LEU A 389 4.79 -21.84 9.58
N ALA A 390 4.25 -22.43 8.51
CA ALA A 390 2.82 -22.70 8.38
C ALA A 390 2.24 -23.58 9.49
N SER A 391 3.05 -24.51 10.04
CA SER A 391 2.65 -25.39 11.15
C SER A 391 2.88 -24.79 12.55
N THR A 392 3.57 -23.65 12.66
CA THR A 392 3.85 -23.00 13.94
C THR A 392 2.57 -22.41 14.55
N PRO A 393 2.26 -22.68 15.84
CA PRO A 393 1.17 -22.01 16.55
C PRO A 393 1.31 -20.48 16.52
N VAL A 394 0.22 -19.76 16.26
CA VAL A 394 0.26 -18.30 16.11
C VAL A 394 0.81 -17.61 17.36
N ASN A 395 0.40 -18.04 18.55
CA ASN A 395 0.91 -17.47 19.80
C ASN A 395 2.43 -17.67 19.95
N ALA A 396 2.95 -18.84 19.55
CA ALA A 396 4.39 -19.11 19.62
C ALA A 396 5.19 -18.29 18.60
N PHE A 397 4.60 -18.01 17.43
CA PHE A 397 5.17 -17.06 16.47
C PHE A 397 5.20 -15.64 17.03
N VAL A 398 4.12 -15.18 17.67
CA VAL A 398 4.05 -13.85 18.29
C VAL A 398 5.02 -13.73 19.46
N ASP A 399 5.21 -14.77 20.28
CA ASP A 399 6.20 -14.81 21.36
C ASP A 399 7.64 -14.54 20.86
N LEU A 400 7.95 -14.92 19.60
CA LEU A 400 9.24 -14.59 18.99
C LEU A 400 9.39 -13.09 18.68
N LEU A 401 8.29 -12.38 18.46
CA LEU A 401 8.24 -10.97 18.11
C LEU A 401 8.04 -10.04 19.31
N VAL A 402 7.82 -10.59 20.50
CA VAL A 402 7.76 -9.84 21.76
C VAL A 402 9.15 -9.87 22.42
N SER A 403 9.62 -8.69 22.81
CA SER A 403 10.93 -8.47 23.47
C SER A 403 10.92 -8.87 24.93
#